data_AF-A0AAP9DRJ2-F1
#
_entry.id   AF-A0AAP9DRJ2-F1
#
_cell.length_a   1.000
_cell.length_b   1.000
_cell.length_c   1.000
_cell.angle_alpha   90.00
_cell.angle_beta   90.00
_cell.angle_gamma   90.00
#
_symmetry.space_group_name_H-M   'P 1'
#
loop_
_entity.id
_entity.type
_entity.pdbx_description
1 polymer ?
#
loop_
_entity_poly.entity_id
_entity_poly.type
_entity_poly.pdbx_seq_one_letter_code
_entity_poly.pdbx_strand_id
1 'polypeptide(L)'
;MNTKITSLMLFVMITFAAVTPPSLSYALAPTCTQQLENLEPPSPVTLPNPPFHQSPVPGNLLPISDVMKTGTPLAYDVIADLPQWTRPSYLPYWHSTYERWSYVPNRIHFAKHRLFTSPTNASVLYDFTHNVGIVKEMENAYHSLTALQLDKILVVIMNTDVKNMRYRNQQVVIEGKPVHSGLKIVTIDNPAPGKPIYFQLSTSAGDEIDYSIF
;
A
#
# COMPACT_ATOMS: atom_id res chain seq x y z
N MET A 1 28.42 14.10 77.14
CA MET A 1 28.24 15.39 76.44
C MET A 1 27.71 15.07 75.06
N ASN A 2 26.50 15.57 74.75
CA ASN A 2 25.72 15.25 73.56
C ASN A 2 26.38 15.76 72.28
N THR A 3 26.47 14.90 71.27
CA THR A 3 26.46 15.37 69.87
C THR A 3 25.72 14.36 69.01
N LYS A 4 24.44 14.66 68.75
CA LYS A 4 23.61 13.97 67.75
C LYS A 4 24.13 14.37 66.37
N ILE A 5 24.59 13.41 65.58
CA ILE A 5 24.79 13.59 64.14
C ILE A 5 23.49 13.15 63.47
N THR A 6 22.64 14.12 63.15
CA THR A 6 21.45 13.91 62.33
C THR A 6 21.91 13.82 60.87
N SER A 7 21.92 12.60 60.31
CA SER A 7 22.15 12.39 58.88
C SER A 7 20.94 12.90 58.10
N LEU A 8 21.12 13.97 57.34
CA LEU A 8 20.12 14.50 56.42
C LEU A 8 20.16 13.66 55.14
N MET A 9 19.26 12.68 55.02
CA MET A 9 19.04 11.97 53.76
C MET A 9 18.35 12.92 52.77
N LEU A 10 19.10 13.39 51.78
CA LEU A 10 18.58 14.15 50.65
C LEU A 10 18.02 13.15 49.62
N PHE A 11 16.70 12.98 49.59
CA PHE A 11 16.03 12.27 48.49
C PHE A 11 16.03 13.17 47.26
N VAL A 12 16.94 12.93 46.32
CA VAL A 12 16.85 13.50 44.97
C VAL A 12 15.82 12.68 44.20
N MET A 13 14.59 13.16 44.12
CA MET A 13 13.63 12.65 43.14
C MET A 13 14.09 13.11 41.75
N ILE A 14 14.73 12.21 41.01
CA ILE A 14 14.97 12.38 39.58
C ILE A 14 13.64 12.10 38.89
N THR A 15 12.87 13.14 38.62
CA THR A 15 11.76 13.06 37.67
C THR A 15 12.36 12.86 36.27
N PHE A 16 12.36 11.63 35.78
CA PHE A 16 12.51 11.39 34.35
C PHE A 16 11.26 11.92 33.65
N ALA A 17 11.32 13.18 33.19
CA ALA A 17 10.48 13.59 32.10
C ALA A 17 10.86 12.68 30.91
N ALA A 18 9.92 11.86 30.46
CA ALA A 18 10.11 11.08 29.25
C ALA A 18 10.35 12.06 28.10
N VAL A 19 11.62 12.22 27.71
CA VAL A 19 11.99 12.95 26.50
C VAL A 19 11.59 12.04 25.35
N THR A 20 10.38 12.24 24.84
CA THR A 20 9.99 11.72 23.53
C THR A 20 11.03 12.22 22.51
N PRO A 21 11.64 11.35 21.69
CA PRO A 21 12.53 11.83 20.63
C PRO A 21 11.75 12.79 19.72
N PRO A 22 12.34 13.89 19.24
CA PRO A 22 11.70 14.76 18.27
C PRO A 22 11.75 14.07 16.90
N SER A 23 10.85 13.12 16.68
CA SER A 23 10.63 12.58 15.33
C SER A 23 9.69 13.52 14.58
N LEU A 24 10.28 14.27 13.64
CA LEU A 24 9.62 14.90 12.48
C LEU A 24 8.44 15.84 12.79
N SER A 25 8.73 17.02 13.34
CA SER A 25 7.78 18.14 13.30
C SER A 25 8.54 19.44 13.29
N TYR A 26 8.81 19.99 12.10
CA TYR A 26 8.91 21.44 11.81
C TYR A 26 8.93 21.64 10.29
N ALA A 27 7.87 21.19 9.60
CA ALA A 27 7.36 21.99 8.49
C ALA A 27 6.32 22.92 9.13
N LEU A 28 6.39 24.23 8.86
CA LEU A 28 5.33 25.14 9.26
C LEU A 28 4.00 24.57 8.75
N ALA A 29 2.96 24.54 9.60
CA ALA A 29 1.66 24.05 9.16
C ALA A 29 1.25 24.80 7.88
N PRO A 30 0.83 24.09 6.81
CA PRO A 30 0.50 24.73 5.55
C PRO A 30 -0.60 25.78 5.77
N THR A 31 -0.51 26.87 5.01
CA THR A 31 -1.57 27.90 5.01
C THR A 31 -2.91 27.27 4.60
N CYS A 32 -4.03 27.91 4.97
CA CYS A 32 -5.36 27.41 4.61
C CYS A 32 -5.51 27.19 3.09
N THR A 33 -4.91 28.08 2.28
CA THR A 33 -4.91 27.97 0.81
C THR A 33 -4.11 26.76 0.34
N GLN A 34 -2.90 26.56 0.87
CA GLN A 34 -2.07 25.40 0.54
C GLN A 34 -2.73 24.08 0.96
N GLN A 35 -3.37 24.04 2.13
CA GLN A 35 -4.12 22.86 2.57
C GLN A 35 -5.26 22.50 1.62
N LEU A 36 -5.94 23.50 1.06
CA LEU A 36 -7.00 23.28 0.09
C LEU A 36 -6.44 22.77 -1.26
N GLU A 37 -5.34 23.37 -1.73
CA GLU A 37 -4.63 22.93 -2.95
C GLU A 37 -4.11 21.48 -2.84
N ASN A 38 -3.78 21.03 -1.62
CA ASN A 38 -3.35 19.65 -1.36
C ASN A 38 -4.50 18.63 -1.37
N LEU A 39 -5.75 19.08 -1.24
CA LEU A 39 -6.92 18.21 -1.16
C LEU A 39 -7.57 17.99 -2.53
N GLU A 40 -7.67 19.03 -3.35
CA GLU A 40 -8.46 18.98 -4.58
C GLU A 40 -7.94 19.92 -5.67
N PRO A 41 -8.35 19.76 -6.94
CA PRO A 41 -8.00 20.69 -8.01
C PRO A 41 -8.39 22.15 -7.66
N PRO A 42 -7.64 23.15 -8.16
CA PRO A 42 -7.89 24.56 -7.85
C PRO A 42 -9.22 25.11 -8.41
N SER A 43 -9.88 24.36 -9.30
CA SER A 43 -11.20 24.69 -9.83
C SER A 43 -12.03 23.42 -10.05
N PRO A 44 -13.38 23.52 -10.07
CA PRO A 44 -14.25 22.37 -10.33
C PRO A 44 -13.99 21.80 -11.74
N VAL A 45 -13.46 20.58 -11.79
CA VAL A 45 -13.12 19.89 -13.04
C VAL A 45 -13.50 18.42 -12.97
N THR A 46 -13.83 17.83 -14.11
CA THR A 46 -13.99 16.38 -14.25
C THR A 46 -12.63 15.74 -14.49
N LEU A 47 -12.18 14.89 -13.58
CA LEU A 47 -10.95 14.10 -13.74
C LEU A 47 -11.28 12.69 -14.25
N PRO A 48 -10.42 12.10 -15.11
CA PRO A 48 -10.51 10.67 -15.41
C PRO A 48 -10.22 9.83 -14.16
N ASN A 49 -10.62 8.55 -14.19
CA ASN A 49 -10.22 7.56 -13.18
C ASN A 49 -9.30 6.50 -13.83
N PRO A 50 -8.05 6.34 -13.37
CA PRO A 50 -7.40 7.14 -12.34
C PRO A 50 -7.12 8.59 -12.77
N PRO A 51 -6.87 9.49 -11.80
CA PRO A 51 -6.48 10.88 -12.06
C PRO A 51 -4.99 11.02 -12.46
N PHE A 52 -4.34 9.93 -12.89
CA PHE A 52 -2.94 9.86 -13.26
C PHE A 52 -2.74 8.91 -14.45
N HIS A 53 -1.58 8.98 -15.09
CA HIS A 53 -1.26 8.15 -16.24
C HIS A 53 -1.17 6.66 -15.87
N GLN A 54 -1.73 5.78 -16.71
CA GLN A 54 -1.58 4.33 -16.60
C GLN A 54 -0.95 3.75 -17.86
N SER A 55 -0.22 2.64 -17.68
CA SER A 55 0.20 1.79 -18.79
C SER A 55 -1.02 1.35 -19.63
N PRO A 56 -0.88 1.22 -20.96
CA PRO A 56 -1.97 0.73 -21.79
C PRO A 56 -2.28 -0.74 -21.47
N VAL A 57 -3.56 -1.11 -21.63
CA VAL A 57 -3.98 -2.51 -21.55
C VAL A 57 -3.31 -3.31 -22.67
N PRO A 58 -2.73 -4.50 -22.40
CA PRO A 58 -2.18 -5.38 -23.43
C PRO A 58 -3.24 -5.74 -24.49
N GLY A 59 -2.89 -5.67 -25.78
CA GLY A 59 -3.87 -5.76 -26.87
C GLY A 59 -4.50 -7.13 -27.13
N ASN A 60 -3.97 -8.23 -26.56
CA ASN A 60 -4.40 -9.61 -26.85
C ASN A 60 -4.87 -10.33 -25.58
N LEU A 61 -5.79 -9.75 -24.82
CA LEU A 61 -6.31 -10.43 -23.63
C LEU A 61 -7.08 -11.71 -23.99
N LEU A 62 -6.76 -12.81 -23.32
CA LEU A 62 -7.51 -14.05 -23.32
C LEU A 62 -8.66 -13.99 -22.30
N PRO A 63 -9.73 -14.78 -22.49
CA PRO A 63 -10.75 -14.96 -21.46
C PRO A 63 -10.12 -15.43 -20.14
N ILE A 64 -10.61 -14.91 -19.01
CA ILE A 64 -10.14 -15.27 -17.66
C ILE A 64 -10.17 -16.79 -17.46
N SER A 65 -11.25 -17.45 -17.90
CA SER A 65 -11.40 -18.91 -17.84
C SER A 65 -10.26 -19.67 -18.55
N ASP A 66 -9.77 -19.12 -19.66
CA ASP A 66 -8.71 -19.76 -20.44
C ASP A 66 -7.38 -19.61 -19.71
N VAL A 67 -7.07 -18.41 -19.19
CA VAL A 67 -5.87 -18.19 -18.38
C VAL A 67 -5.89 -19.07 -17.12
N MET A 68 -7.02 -19.22 -16.44
CA MET A 68 -7.13 -20.09 -15.27
C MET A 68 -6.87 -21.58 -15.61
N LYS A 69 -7.38 -22.07 -16.75
CA LYS A 69 -7.24 -23.47 -17.17
C LYS A 69 -5.86 -23.81 -17.72
N THR A 70 -5.26 -22.87 -18.45
CA THR A 70 -4.09 -23.15 -19.32
C THR A 70 -2.87 -22.31 -19.00
N GLY A 71 -3.01 -21.30 -18.13
CA GLY A 71 -1.91 -20.48 -17.66
C GLY A 71 -0.96 -21.26 -16.76
N THR A 72 0.30 -20.85 -16.79
CA THR A 72 1.32 -21.41 -15.92
C THR A 72 1.06 -20.94 -14.48
N PRO A 73 1.13 -21.83 -13.47
CA PRO A 73 1.13 -21.39 -12.07
C PRO A 73 2.22 -20.34 -11.86
N LEU A 74 1.86 -19.21 -11.23
CA LEU A 74 2.82 -18.18 -10.89
C LEU A 74 3.21 -18.32 -9.42
N ALA A 75 4.49 -18.57 -9.16
CA ALA A 75 5.02 -18.63 -7.81
C ALA A 75 5.07 -17.22 -7.21
N TYR A 76 4.87 -17.12 -5.91
CA TYR A 76 4.91 -15.87 -5.18
C TYR A 76 5.46 -16.06 -3.76
N ASP A 77 6.12 -15.02 -3.27
CA ASP A 77 6.60 -14.94 -1.88
C ASP A 77 5.60 -14.13 -1.06
N VAL A 78 5.19 -14.65 0.10
CA VAL A 78 4.23 -13.97 0.97
C VAL A 78 4.95 -12.98 1.87
N ILE A 79 4.56 -11.70 1.78
CA ILE A 79 5.02 -10.66 2.70
C ILE A 79 4.07 -10.56 3.90
N ALA A 80 2.76 -10.59 3.65
CA ALA A 80 1.74 -10.56 4.68
C ALA A 80 0.50 -11.36 4.27
N ASP A 81 -0.05 -12.12 5.21
CA ASP A 81 -1.35 -12.80 5.09
C ASP A 81 -2.16 -12.54 6.37
N LEU A 82 -3.06 -11.56 6.29
CA LEU A 82 -3.78 -11.02 7.43
C LEU A 82 -5.30 -11.14 7.18
N PRO A 83 -5.93 -12.31 7.42
CA PRO A 83 -7.34 -12.54 7.09
C PRO A 83 -8.33 -11.69 7.89
N GLN A 84 -7.91 -11.20 9.07
CA GLN A 84 -8.72 -10.33 9.93
C GLN A 84 -8.41 -8.84 9.74
N TRP A 85 -7.54 -8.50 8.78
CA TRP A 85 -7.21 -7.09 8.53
C TRP A 85 -8.42 -6.35 7.98
N THR A 86 -8.70 -5.19 8.58
CA THR A 86 -9.77 -4.31 8.13
C THR A 86 -9.15 -3.09 7.49
N ARG A 87 -9.58 -2.79 6.26
CA ARG A 87 -9.09 -1.62 5.54
C ARG A 87 -9.42 -0.34 6.30
N PRO A 88 -8.43 0.51 6.62
CA PRO A 88 -8.71 1.79 7.26
C PRO A 88 -9.44 2.70 6.28
N SER A 89 -10.48 3.38 6.76
CA SER A 89 -11.15 4.45 6.00
C SER A 89 -10.35 5.75 6.02
N TYR A 90 -9.48 5.91 7.02
CA TYR A 90 -8.64 7.09 7.18
C TYR A 90 -7.34 6.76 7.92
N LEU A 91 -6.24 7.40 7.54
CA LEU A 91 -4.95 7.31 8.21
C LEU A 91 -4.40 8.72 8.44
N PRO A 92 -3.68 8.97 9.56
CA PRO A 92 -3.22 10.32 9.91
C PRO A 92 -2.42 11.00 8.79
N TYR A 93 -1.59 10.25 8.06
CA TYR A 93 -0.77 10.78 6.96
C TYR A 93 -1.57 11.09 5.67
N TRP A 94 -2.89 10.82 5.64
CA TRP A 94 -3.79 11.33 4.60
C TRP A 94 -4.40 12.68 4.94
N HIS A 95 -4.11 13.24 6.12
CA HIS A 95 -4.53 14.59 6.47
C HIS A 95 -3.83 15.62 5.59
N SER A 96 -4.53 16.71 5.24
CA SER A 96 -4.02 17.79 4.38
C SER A 96 -2.78 18.49 4.93
N THR A 97 -2.50 18.34 6.22
CA THR A 97 -1.25 18.80 6.87
C THR A 97 -0.01 18.04 6.40
N TYR A 98 -0.16 16.80 5.90
CA TYR A 98 0.94 15.98 5.38
C TYR A 98 1.09 16.05 3.86
N GLU A 99 0.17 16.73 3.18
CA GLU A 99 0.19 17.15 1.76
C GLU A 99 0.24 15.99 0.73
N ARG A 100 1.32 15.21 0.74
CA ARG A 100 1.72 14.26 -0.31
C ARG A 100 0.68 13.18 -0.61
N TRP A 101 -0.10 12.76 0.38
CA TRP A 101 -1.10 11.68 0.25
C TRP A 101 -2.53 12.11 0.60
N SER A 102 -2.78 13.41 0.74
CA SER A 102 -4.11 13.93 1.08
C SER A 102 -5.02 14.15 -0.12
N TYR A 103 -4.48 14.13 -1.34
CA TYR A 103 -5.21 14.44 -2.57
C TYR A 103 -6.43 13.53 -2.76
N VAL A 104 -7.63 14.12 -2.63
CA VAL A 104 -8.92 13.42 -2.57
C VAL A 104 -9.18 12.56 -3.82
N PRO A 105 -8.91 13.01 -5.06
CA PRO A 105 -9.08 12.16 -6.23
C PRO A 105 -8.26 10.86 -6.17
N ASN A 106 -7.03 10.90 -5.63
CA ASN A 106 -6.27 9.68 -5.39
C ASN A 106 -6.96 8.81 -4.34
N ARG A 107 -7.40 9.38 -3.21
CA ARG A 107 -8.10 8.63 -2.15
C ARG A 107 -9.33 7.88 -2.70
N ILE A 108 -10.12 8.55 -3.54
CA ILE A 108 -11.29 7.96 -4.22
C ILE A 108 -10.86 6.82 -5.14
N HIS A 109 -9.84 7.04 -5.99
CA HIS A 109 -9.32 5.99 -6.87
C HIS A 109 -8.91 4.75 -6.06
N PHE A 110 -8.00 4.91 -5.09
CA PHE A 110 -7.54 3.79 -4.27
C PHE A 110 -8.69 3.11 -3.52
N ALA A 111 -9.69 3.84 -3.02
CA ALA A 111 -10.83 3.25 -2.32
C ALA A 111 -11.71 2.33 -3.18
N LYS A 112 -11.75 2.55 -4.51
CA LYS A 112 -12.53 1.72 -5.44
C LYS A 112 -11.92 0.36 -5.73
N HIS A 113 -10.62 0.22 -5.53
CA HIS A 113 -9.85 -0.95 -5.91
C HIS A 113 -9.51 -1.84 -4.69
N ARG A 114 -9.38 -3.12 -4.96
CA ARG A 114 -8.98 -4.22 -4.07
C ARG A 114 -7.68 -4.89 -4.55
N LEU A 115 -7.34 -4.73 -5.81
CA LEU A 115 -6.10 -5.23 -6.40
C LEU A 115 -5.19 -4.06 -6.75
N PHE A 116 -3.94 -4.15 -6.33
CA PHE A 116 -2.92 -3.16 -6.68
C PHE A 116 -1.61 -3.84 -7.03
N THR A 117 -0.87 -3.22 -7.94
CA THR A 117 0.48 -3.63 -8.30
C THR A 117 1.45 -2.46 -8.20
N SER A 118 2.70 -2.74 -7.83
CA SER A 118 3.74 -1.72 -7.72
C SER A 118 5.12 -2.32 -7.96
N PRO A 119 6.05 -1.59 -8.60
CA PRO A 119 7.44 -1.98 -8.60
C PRO A 119 8.02 -1.79 -7.19
N THR A 120 9.05 -2.56 -6.87
CA THR A 120 9.72 -2.54 -5.54
C THR A 120 10.77 -1.44 -5.40
N ASN A 121 10.89 -0.52 -6.36
CA ASN A 121 11.83 0.60 -6.26
C ASN A 121 11.45 1.53 -5.10
N ALA A 122 12.45 2.07 -4.39
CA ALA A 122 12.22 2.77 -3.12
C ALA A 122 11.23 3.94 -3.22
N SER A 123 11.40 4.83 -4.21
CA SER A 123 10.55 6.02 -4.31
C SER A 123 9.10 5.66 -4.64
N VAL A 124 8.87 4.78 -5.63
CA VAL A 124 7.52 4.39 -6.03
C VAL A 124 6.87 3.56 -4.94
N LEU A 125 7.60 2.65 -4.31
CA LEU A 125 7.08 1.81 -3.24
C LEU A 125 6.69 2.65 -2.01
N TYR A 126 7.47 3.68 -1.67
CA TYR A 126 7.14 4.61 -0.58
C TYR A 126 5.78 5.28 -0.83
N ASP A 127 5.61 5.89 -1.99
CA ASP A 127 4.34 6.54 -2.33
C ASP A 127 3.19 5.56 -2.44
N PHE A 128 3.44 4.39 -3.02
CA PHE A 128 2.45 3.35 -3.17
C PHE A 128 1.91 2.88 -1.81
N THR A 129 2.79 2.51 -0.88
CA THR A 129 2.39 1.98 0.43
C THR A 129 1.59 2.98 1.25
N HIS A 130 1.94 4.27 1.17
CA HIS A 130 1.17 5.34 1.79
C HIS A 130 -0.16 5.59 1.08
N ASN A 131 -0.19 5.57 -0.26
CA ASN A 131 -1.42 5.75 -0.99
C ASN A 131 -2.41 4.59 -0.77
N VAL A 132 -1.92 3.36 -0.65
CA VAL A 132 -2.76 2.17 -0.42
C VAL A 132 -3.16 2.04 1.06
N GLY A 133 -2.34 2.56 1.98
CA GLY A 133 -2.61 2.57 3.42
C GLY A 133 -2.10 1.33 4.15
N ILE A 134 -0.94 0.81 3.73
CA ILE A 134 -0.36 -0.46 4.22
C ILE A 134 1.06 -0.27 4.78
N VAL A 135 1.41 0.94 5.21
CA VAL A 135 2.77 1.28 5.68
C VAL A 135 3.20 0.37 6.84
N LYS A 136 2.31 0.14 7.80
CA LYS A 136 2.59 -0.69 8.98
C LYS A 136 2.82 -2.15 8.58
N GLU A 137 2.01 -2.66 7.66
CA GLU A 137 2.08 -4.03 7.16
C GLU A 137 3.32 -4.27 6.30
N MET A 138 3.93 -3.22 5.77
CA MET A 138 5.14 -3.27 4.94
C MET A 138 6.44 -2.97 5.69
N GLU A 139 6.39 -2.52 6.95
CA GLU A 139 7.56 -2.00 7.69
C GLU A 139 8.75 -2.98 7.69
N ASN A 140 8.50 -4.26 7.95
CA ASN A 140 9.55 -5.29 8.00
C ASN A 140 10.09 -5.69 6.63
N ALA A 141 9.28 -5.56 5.56
CA ALA A 141 9.66 -5.98 4.21
C ALA A 141 10.25 -4.83 3.37
N TYR A 142 9.94 -3.58 3.73
CA TYR A 142 10.27 -2.41 2.92
C TYR A 142 11.76 -2.33 2.57
N HIS A 143 12.64 -2.47 3.57
CA HIS A 143 14.08 -2.44 3.34
C HIS A 143 14.56 -3.59 2.45
N SER A 144 14.04 -4.81 2.64
CA SER A 144 14.43 -5.95 1.81
C SER A 144 14.00 -5.83 0.35
N LEU A 145 12.83 -5.24 0.10
CA LEU A 145 12.29 -5.08 -1.25
C LEU A 145 13.02 -3.98 -2.04
N THR A 146 13.41 -2.92 -1.33
CA THR A 146 14.04 -1.75 -1.94
C THR A 146 15.55 -1.91 -2.18
N ALA A 147 16.18 -2.92 -1.56
CA ALA A 147 17.62 -3.19 -1.63
C ALA A 147 18.09 -3.88 -2.93
N LEU A 148 17.59 -3.46 -4.11
CA LEU A 148 17.99 -3.87 -5.48
C LEU A 148 17.15 -4.97 -6.17
N GLN A 149 15.96 -5.33 -5.67
CA GLN A 149 15.09 -6.31 -6.34
C GLN A 149 14.25 -5.68 -7.47
N LEU A 150 14.89 -5.09 -8.49
CA LEU A 150 14.20 -4.36 -9.56
C LEU A 150 13.23 -5.21 -10.42
N ASP A 151 13.36 -6.54 -10.36
CA ASP A 151 12.57 -7.47 -11.16
C ASP A 151 11.37 -8.08 -10.43
N LYS A 152 11.08 -7.61 -9.20
CA LYS A 152 9.93 -8.07 -8.43
C LYS A 152 8.75 -7.10 -8.57
N ILE A 153 7.55 -7.68 -8.65
CA ILE A 153 6.30 -6.93 -8.61
C ILE A 153 5.65 -7.18 -7.25
N LEU A 154 5.36 -6.12 -6.52
CA LEU A 154 4.52 -6.17 -5.34
C LEU A 154 3.06 -6.25 -5.79
N VAL A 155 2.34 -7.24 -5.28
CA VAL A 155 0.90 -7.42 -5.52
C VAL A 155 0.18 -7.33 -4.17
N VAL A 156 -0.77 -6.41 -4.07
CA VAL A 156 -1.61 -6.22 -2.89
C VAL A 156 -3.03 -6.61 -3.23
N ILE A 157 -3.57 -7.58 -2.51
CA ILE A 157 -4.94 -8.05 -2.64
C ILE A 157 -5.68 -7.81 -1.32
N MET A 158 -6.75 -7.04 -1.37
CA MET A 158 -7.61 -6.73 -0.24
C MET A 158 -8.93 -7.50 -0.33
N ASN A 159 -9.50 -7.82 0.83
CA ASN A 159 -10.86 -8.32 0.98
C ASN A 159 -11.15 -9.56 0.09
N THR A 160 -10.14 -10.41 -0.12
CA THR A 160 -10.23 -11.59 -0.96
C THR A 160 -9.34 -12.70 -0.42
N ASP A 161 -9.91 -13.89 -0.30
CA ASP A 161 -9.18 -15.12 -0.01
C ASP A 161 -8.63 -15.70 -1.33
N VAL A 162 -7.31 -15.57 -1.53
CA VAL A 162 -6.62 -15.93 -2.78
C VAL A 162 -6.35 -17.43 -2.83
N LYS A 163 -6.79 -18.07 -3.91
CA LYS A 163 -6.63 -19.51 -4.15
C LYS A 163 -5.45 -19.82 -5.06
N ASN A 164 -5.33 -19.11 -6.17
CA ASN A 164 -4.24 -19.32 -7.12
C ASN A 164 -3.92 -18.06 -7.92
N MET A 165 -2.76 -18.09 -8.55
CA MET A 165 -2.29 -17.07 -9.48
C MET A 165 -1.75 -17.75 -10.73
N ARG A 166 -2.21 -17.33 -11.90
CA ARG A 166 -1.88 -17.93 -13.20
C ARG A 166 -1.43 -16.85 -14.15
N TYR A 167 -0.37 -17.12 -14.89
CA TYR A 167 0.14 -16.21 -15.91
C TYR A 167 -0.05 -16.79 -17.31
N ARG A 168 -0.55 -15.99 -18.24
CA ARG A 168 -0.52 -16.28 -19.68
C ARG A 168 -0.69 -14.98 -20.47
N ASN A 169 0.11 -14.81 -21.53
CA ASN A 169 -0.08 -13.73 -22.51
C ASN A 169 -0.18 -12.30 -21.93
N GLN A 170 0.74 -11.94 -21.02
CA GLN A 170 0.72 -10.65 -20.31
C GLN A 170 -0.51 -10.45 -19.39
N GLN A 171 -1.23 -11.52 -19.07
CA GLN A 171 -2.28 -11.51 -18.06
C GLN A 171 -1.85 -12.34 -16.85
N VAL A 172 -2.04 -11.77 -15.67
CA VAL A 172 -1.98 -12.48 -14.40
C VAL A 172 -3.41 -12.55 -13.87
N VAL A 173 -3.98 -13.76 -13.82
CA VAL A 173 -5.28 -13.98 -13.19
C VAL A 173 -5.06 -14.50 -11.77
N ILE A 174 -5.64 -13.80 -10.81
CA ILE A 174 -5.65 -14.11 -9.40
C ILE A 174 -7.05 -14.61 -9.06
N GLU A 175 -7.19 -15.92 -8.90
CA GLU A 175 -8.44 -16.52 -8.48
C GLU A 175 -8.62 -16.34 -6.97
N GLY A 176 -9.76 -15.84 -6.54
CA GLY A 176 -10.07 -15.71 -5.13
C GLY A 176 -11.57 -15.70 -4.82
N LYS A 177 -11.87 -15.82 -3.52
CA LYS A 177 -13.22 -15.68 -2.99
C LYS A 177 -13.34 -14.33 -2.27
N PRO A 178 -14.26 -13.43 -2.68
CA PRO A 178 -14.50 -12.20 -1.95
C PRO A 178 -14.85 -12.45 -0.47
N VAL A 179 -14.26 -11.67 0.42
CA VAL A 179 -14.49 -11.69 1.87
C VAL A 179 -14.61 -10.27 2.42
N HIS A 180 -15.16 -10.10 3.62
CA HIS A 180 -15.39 -8.76 4.21
C HIS A 180 -14.13 -8.12 4.81
N SER A 181 -13.14 -8.91 5.18
CA SER A 181 -11.86 -8.50 5.74
C SER A 181 -10.75 -9.35 5.14
N GLY A 182 -9.53 -8.83 5.09
CA GLY A 182 -8.37 -9.57 4.61
C GLY A 182 -7.39 -8.69 3.85
N LEU A 183 -6.11 -8.93 4.08
CA LEU A 183 -5.01 -8.36 3.31
C LEU A 183 -4.02 -9.46 2.97
N LYS A 184 -3.73 -9.62 1.69
CA LYS A 184 -2.66 -10.47 1.19
C LYS A 184 -1.68 -9.61 0.41
N ILE A 185 -0.43 -9.59 0.84
CA ILE A 185 0.66 -8.91 0.17
C ILE A 185 1.66 -9.98 -0.26
N VAL A 186 1.96 -10.02 -1.55
CA VAL A 186 2.91 -10.96 -2.12
C VAL A 186 3.85 -10.26 -3.08
N THR A 187 5.00 -10.88 -3.32
CA THR A 187 5.87 -10.53 -4.44
C THR A 187 5.94 -11.66 -5.45
N ILE A 188 5.99 -11.30 -6.72
CA ILE A 188 6.22 -12.22 -7.83
C ILE A 188 7.44 -11.77 -8.62
N ASP A 189 8.09 -12.71 -9.30
CA ASP A 189 9.01 -12.37 -10.38
C ASP A 189 8.23 -11.77 -11.55
N ASN A 190 8.75 -10.72 -12.17
CA ASN A 190 8.14 -10.09 -13.33
C ASN A 190 8.13 -11.07 -14.52
N PRO A 191 6.96 -11.58 -14.94
CA PRO A 191 6.88 -12.59 -16.00
C PRO A 191 6.97 -11.98 -17.42
N ALA A 192 6.97 -10.65 -17.55
CA ALA A 192 7.13 -9.94 -18.82
C ALA A 192 7.88 -8.60 -18.65
N PRO A 193 9.19 -8.63 -18.37
CA PRO A 193 9.99 -7.41 -18.21
C PRO A 193 9.86 -6.46 -19.41
N GLY A 194 9.66 -5.17 -19.12
CA GLY A 194 9.52 -4.12 -20.14
C GLY A 194 8.20 -4.13 -20.92
N LYS A 195 7.23 -4.96 -20.55
CA LYS A 195 5.90 -5.02 -21.17
C LYS A 195 4.81 -4.78 -20.13
N PRO A 196 3.68 -4.16 -20.52
CA PRO A 196 2.55 -4.01 -19.62
C PRO A 196 1.97 -5.38 -19.27
N ILE A 197 1.55 -5.55 -18.02
CA ILE A 197 0.89 -6.76 -17.52
C ILE A 197 -0.47 -6.38 -16.94
N TYR A 198 -1.51 -7.09 -17.39
CA TYR A 198 -2.87 -6.95 -16.89
C TYR A 198 -3.11 -7.94 -15.75
N PHE A 199 -3.19 -7.43 -14.54
CA PHE A 199 -3.55 -8.21 -13.36
C PHE A 199 -5.06 -8.18 -13.17
N GLN A 200 -5.68 -9.35 -13.03
CA GLN A 200 -7.12 -9.51 -12.88
C GLN A 200 -7.39 -10.30 -11.62
N LEU A 201 -8.21 -9.74 -10.72
CA LEU A 201 -8.76 -10.46 -9.59
C LEU A 201 -10.10 -11.04 -10.02
N SER A 202 -10.27 -12.35 -9.93
CA SER A 202 -11.49 -13.01 -10.40
C SER A 202 -12.05 -14.03 -9.43
N THR A 203 -13.36 -14.29 -9.56
CA THR A 203 -13.99 -15.43 -8.91
C THR A 203 -13.55 -16.74 -9.58
N SER A 204 -13.77 -17.87 -8.91
CA SER A 204 -13.60 -19.21 -9.51
C SER A 204 -14.48 -19.45 -10.75
N ALA A 205 -15.57 -18.67 -10.92
CA ALA A 205 -16.44 -18.76 -12.10
C ALA A 205 -15.88 -18.00 -13.31
N GLY A 206 -14.83 -17.19 -13.12
CA GLY A 206 -14.22 -16.38 -14.16
C GLY A 206 -14.75 -14.95 -14.26
N ASP A 207 -15.54 -14.48 -13.29
CA ASP A 207 -16.00 -13.09 -13.23
C ASP A 207 -14.91 -12.19 -12.66
N GLU A 208 -14.59 -11.09 -13.34
CA GLU A 208 -13.64 -10.09 -12.85
C GLU A 208 -14.25 -9.30 -11.69
N ILE A 209 -13.52 -9.21 -10.59
CA ILE A 209 -13.83 -8.42 -9.40
C ILE A 209 -13.14 -7.06 -9.49
N ASP A 210 -11.88 -7.06 -9.90
CA ASP A 210 -11.04 -5.87 -10.01
C ASP A 210 -9.82 -6.13 -10.91
N TYR A 211 -9.11 -5.06 -11.29
CA TYR A 211 -7.90 -5.15 -12.11
C TYR A 211 -6.83 -4.14 -11.71
N SER A 212 -5.59 -4.40 -12.12
CA SER A 212 -4.47 -3.46 -12.06
C SER A 212 -3.61 -3.62 -13.30
N ILE A 213 -3.01 -2.53 -13.78
CA ILE A 213 -2.08 -2.55 -14.91
C ILE A 213 -0.70 -2.20 -14.37
N PHE A 214 0.25 -3.10 -14.56
CA PHE A 214 1.67 -2.89 -14.24
C PHE A 214 2.40 -2.53 -15.54
#